data_AF-A0ABD3X649-F1
#
_entry.id   AF-A0ABD3X649-F1
#
_cell.length_a   1.000
_cell.length_b   1.000
_cell.length_c   1.000
_cell.angle_alpha   90.00
_cell.angle_beta   90.00
_cell.angle_gamma   90.00
#
_symmetry.space_group_name_H-M   'P 1'
#
loop_
_entity.id
_entity.type
_entity.pdbx_description
1 polymer ?
#
loop_
_entity_poly.entity_id
_entity_poly.type
_entity_poly.pdbx_seq_one_letter_code
_entity_poly.pdbx_strand_id
1 'polypeptide(L)'
;MTALPRPGILSAVNKLKDLKVLLLSDAKNSFTNRMEQTLRGLKAEVDSIATRKGKEMISAVNHFNPEIIVCPFLTARVPEAIWSKKERPCLIVHPGIAGDRGPNSLDWALFTGKSEWGVTVLQAVKEMDSGEIWSTSNYPVEKDATKTSLYVGSFSDAAMSTVLDALCRFQDKIPPTPLDYNHPEVKGCLQRAMTDADRTVDWTKSAEDVLRMIRMSDTQPGAVGEIFYQSLPDRVFRLYDGHLETGESSEAVRTCLSACKPGEIVGKRNQAVLVKTGDGKGVWIGCMKKNKSDHPELKLPATLALPKQCAHDIDTISGRCDYNNIWVQKADSICYVHFDFYNGAMDKLGCERLEQVLDDVAKMEDIKLVALMGGDRFFSTGRLIISSYLQFISLYEPYITLLKSMFHVRNFCLYFSHIM
;
A
#
# COMPACT_ATOMS: atom_id res chain seq x y z
N MET A 1 20.79 -29.60 11.92
CA MET A 1 20.33 -28.20 12.09
C MET A 1 20.39 -27.55 10.74
N THR A 2 19.27 -27.55 10.04
CA THR A 2 19.15 -27.07 8.66
C THR A 2 18.21 -25.88 8.69
N ALA A 3 18.66 -24.73 8.15
CA ALA A 3 17.76 -23.64 7.80
C ALA A 3 16.54 -24.22 7.05
N LEU A 4 15.34 -23.67 7.29
CA LEU A 4 14.13 -24.14 6.61
C LEU A 4 14.39 -24.10 5.09
N PRO A 5 14.31 -25.25 4.38
CA PRO A 5 14.59 -25.28 2.96
C PRO A 5 13.60 -24.41 2.20
N ARG A 6 14.09 -23.55 1.31
CA ARG A 6 13.28 -22.74 0.38
C ARG A 6 13.04 -23.58 -0.90
N PRO A 7 11.80 -23.94 -1.25
CA PRO A 7 11.55 -24.64 -2.51
C PRO A 7 11.75 -23.70 -3.70
N GLY A 8 12.31 -24.23 -4.79
CA GLY A 8 12.28 -23.56 -6.09
C GLY A 8 10.89 -23.67 -6.75
N ILE A 9 10.44 -22.59 -7.38
CA ILE A 9 9.12 -22.44 -8.04
C ILE A 9 8.83 -23.57 -9.04
N LEU A 10 9.84 -24.08 -9.75
CA LEU A 10 9.68 -25.19 -10.71
C LEU A 10 9.23 -26.52 -10.07
N SER A 11 9.51 -26.75 -8.78
CA SER A 11 9.04 -27.94 -8.08
C SER A 11 7.56 -27.86 -7.70
N ALA A 12 6.98 -26.64 -7.62
CA ALA A 12 5.63 -26.42 -7.15
C ALA A 12 4.54 -26.73 -8.19
N VAL A 13 4.81 -26.54 -9.49
CA VAL A 13 3.83 -26.71 -10.57
C VAL A 13 3.23 -28.12 -10.61
N ASN A 14 4.07 -29.15 -10.47
CA ASN A 14 3.58 -30.53 -10.48
C ASN A 14 2.98 -30.95 -9.13
N LYS A 15 3.40 -30.32 -8.03
CA LYS A 15 2.97 -30.69 -6.67
C LYS A 15 1.61 -30.13 -6.28
N LEU A 16 1.28 -28.93 -6.75
CA LEU A 16 0.05 -28.22 -6.37
C LEU A 16 -1.10 -28.41 -7.37
N LYS A 17 -0.85 -29.13 -8.47
CA LYS A 17 -1.86 -29.43 -9.46
C LYS A 17 -3.02 -30.20 -8.80
N ASP A 18 -4.25 -29.80 -9.13
CA ASP A 18 -5.51 -30.39 -8.67
C ASP A 18 -5.77 -30.28 -7.14
N LEU A 19 -4.86 -29.66 -6.36
CA LEU A 19 -5.06 -29.39 -4.93
C LEU A 19 -6.23 -28.43 -4.73
N LYS A 20 -7.20 -28.80 -3.89
CA LYS A 20 -8.38 -27.97 -3.60
C LYS A 20 -8.10 -26.97 -2.47
N VAL A 21 -7.86 -25.71 -2.85
CA VAL A 21 -7.54 -24.60 -1.93
C VAL A 21 -8.72 -23.64 -1.82
N LEU A 22 -9.22 -23.41 -0.60
CA LEU A 22 -10.18 -22.33 -0.34
C LEU A 22 -9.48 -21.12 0.26
N LEU A 23 -9.68 -19.96 -0.36
CA LEU A 23 -9.22 -18.68 0.15
C LEU A 23 -10.32 -18.01 0.98
N LEU A 24 -10.07 -17.79 2.28
CA LEU A 24 -10.94 -17.03 3.17
C LEU A 24 -10.34 -15.65 3.44
N SER A 25 -11.05 -14.59 3.07
CA SER A 25 -10.55 -13.23 3.26
C SER A 25 -11.65 -12.28 3.72
N ASP A 26 -11.26 -11.16 4.32
CA ASP A 26 -12.20 -10.07 4.62
C ASP A 26 -12.69 -9.37 3.35
N ALA A 27 -11.81 -9.29 2.35
CA ALA A 27 -12.01 -8.63 1.07
C ALA A 27 -11.05 -9.23 0.02
N LYS A 28 -11.47 -9.19 -1.25
CA LYS A 28 -10.59 -9.51 -2.40
C LYS A 28 -9.64 -8.35 -2.69
N ASN A 29 -8.59 -8.22 -1.87
CA ASN A 29 -7.53 -7.23 -2.07
C ASN A 29 -6.51 -7.69 -3.15
N SER A 30 -5.51 -6.86 -3.43
CA SER A 30 -4.47 -7.15 -4.42
C SER A 30 -3.74 -8.47 -4.15
N PHE A 31 -3.41 -8.76 -2.90
CA PHE A 31 -2.71 -9.98 -2.52
C PHE A 31 -3.59 -11.23 -2.65
N THR A 32 -4.85 -11.17 -2.23
CA THR A 32 -5.82 -12.27 -2.44
C THR A 32 -5.97 -12.58 -3.92
N ASN A 33 -6.06 -11.55 -4.78
CA ASN A 33 -6.14 -11.74 -6.24
C ASN A 33 -4.85 -12.35 -6.81
N ARG A 34 -3.67 -11.85 -6.40
CA ARG A 34 -2.37 -12.41 -6.80
C ARG A 34 -2.29 -13.90 -6.43
N MET A 35 -2.68 -14.24 -5.20
CA MET A 35 -2.67 -15.62 -4.71
C MET A 35 -3.61 -16.50 -5.52
N GLU A 36 -4.84 -16.06 -5.75
CA GLU A 36 -5.82 -16.80 -6.55
C GLU A 36 -5.28 -17.07 -7.97
N GLN A 37 -4.76 -16.04 -8.65
CA GLN A 37 -4.21 -16.17 -9.99
C GLN A 37 -2.98 -17.08 -10.03
N THR A 38 -2.08 -16.95 -9.05
CA THR A 38 -0.88 -17.78 -8.95
C THR A 38 -1.25 -19.25 -8.78
N LEU A 39 -2.14 -19.57 -7.85
CA LEU A 39 -2.57 -20.95 -7.58
C LEU A 39 -3.32 -21.56 -8.77
N ARG A 40 -4.21 -20.79 -9.44
CA ARG A 40 -4.86 -21.22 -10.68
C ARG A 40 -3.85 -21.45 -11.81
N GLY A 41 -2.82 -20.60 -11.93
CA GLY A 41 -1.73 -20.77 -12.89
C GLY A 41 -0.91 -22.05 -12.64
N LEU A 42 -0.77 -22.44 -11.37
CA LEU A 42 -0.20 -23.73 -10.94
C LEU A 42 -1.19 -24.90 -11.06
N LYS A 43 -2.36 -24.68 -11.64
CA LYS A 43 -3.42 -25.68 -11.88
C LYS A 43 -4.02 -26.26 -10.59
N ALA A 44 -3.98 -25.53 -9.48
CA ALA A 44 -4.75 -25.87 -8.29
C ALA A 44 -6.24 -25.56 -8.51
N GLU A 45 -7.13 -26.30 -7.84
CA GLU A 45 -8.55 -25.99 -7.78
C GLU A 45 -8.78 -24.94 -6.69
N VAL A 46 -9.05 -23.69 -7.09
CA VAL A 46 -9.18 -22.57 -6.16
C VAL A 46 -10.61 -22.04 -6.14
N ASP A 47 -11.14 -21.86 -4.95
CA ASP A 47 -12.32 -21.01 -4.69
C ASP A 47 -11.97 -19.91 -3.68
N SER A 48 -12.66 -18.78 -3.72
CA SER A 48 -12.36 -17.64 -2.87
C SER A 48 -13.61 -16.89 -2.44
N ILE A 49 -13.74 -16.66 -1.13
CA ILE A 49 -14.84 -15.90 -0.53
C ILE A 49 -14.30 -14.72 0.29
N ALA A 50 -14.94 -13.58 0.11
CA ALA A 50 -14.72 -12.38 0.91
C ALA A 50 -15.86 -12.23 1.92
N THR A 51 -15.61 -12.57 3.18
CA THR A 51 -16.60 -12.44 4.26
C THR A 51 -15.93 -12.32 5.63
N ARG A 52 -16.60 -11.60 6.53
CA ARG A 52 -16.27 -11.54 7.96
C ARG A 52 -17.19 -12.42 8.82
N LYS A 53 -18.18 -13.08 8.21
CA LYS A 53 -19.23 -13.81 8.94
C LYS A 53 -18.89 -15.29 9.01
N GLY A 54 -18.73 -15.81 10.23
CA GLY A 54 -18.38 -17.22 10.45
C GLY A 54 -19.34 -18.23 9.80
N LYS A 55 -20.65 -17.94 9.77
CA LYS A 55 -21.63 -18.81 9.09
C LYS A 55 -21.38 -18.94 7.59
N GLU A 56 -21.00 -17.85 6.93
CA GLU A 56 -20.69 -17.83 5.50
C GLU A 56 -19.37 -18.58 5.23
N MET A 57 -18.36 -18.43 6.11
CA MET A 57 -17.12 -19.21 6.04
C MET A 57 -17.38 -20.72 6.13
N ILE A 58 -18.19 -21.14 7.12
CA ILE A 58 -18.55 -22.56 7.29
C ILE A 58 -19.29 -23.09 6.06
N SER A 59 -20.24 -22.32 5.52
CA SER A 59 -20.98 -22.71 4.31
C SER A 59 -20.05 -22.87 3.11
N ALA A 60 -19.10 -21.95 2.90
CA ALA A 60 -18.13 -22.02 1.81
C ALA A 60 -17.25 -23.27 1.93
N VAL A 61 -16.76 -23.54 3.14
CA VAL A 61 -15.96 -24.74 3.42
C VAL A 61 -16.75 -26.03 3.14
N ASN A 62 -18.01 -26.10 3.53
CA ASN A 62 -18.85 -27.29 3.30
C ASN A 62 -19.20 -27.45 1.81
N HIS A 63 -19.46 -26.35 1.11
CA HIS A 63 -19.82 -26.38 -0.32
C HIS A 63 -18.63 -26.79 -1.19
N PHE A 64 -17.48 -26.15 -1.00
CA PHE A 64 -16.31 -26.38 -1.83
C PHE A 64 -15.56 -27.67 -1.46
N ASN A 65 -15.67 -28.10 -0.20
CA ASN A 65 -14.92 -29.22 0.37
C ASN A 65 -13.42 -29.16 0.04
N PRO A 66 -12.69 -28.13 0.54
CA PRO A 66 -11.27 -27.98 0.27
C PRO A 66 -10.44 -29.02 1.03
N GLU A 67 -9.25 -29.32 0.52
CA GLU A 67 -8.21 -30.06 1.23
C GLU A 67 -7.43 -29.16 2.20
N ILE A 68 -7.30 -27.88 1.85
CA ILE A 68 -6.61 -26.88 2.66
C ILE A 68 -7.25 -25.50 2.51
N ILE A 69 -7.21 -24.73 3.59
CA ILE A 69 -7.75 -23.38 3.66
C ILE A 69 -6.60 -22.41 3.88
N VAL A 70 -6.57 -21.29 3.14
CA VAL A 70 -5.57 -20.23 3.32
C VAL A 70 -6.30 -18.91 3.56
N CYS A 71 -5.89 -18.17 4.59
CA CYS A 71 -6.43 -16.87 4.95
C CYS A 71 -5.38 -15.79 4.64
N PRO A 72 -5.36 -15.25 3.40
CA PRO A 72 -4.36 -14.26 2.98
C PRO A 72 -4.53 -12.88 3.65
N PHE A 73 -5.76 -12.55 4.06
CA PHE A 73 -6.09 -11.30 4.72
C PHE A 73 -7.42 -11.44 5.46
N LEU A 74 -7.37 -11.59 6.79
CA LEU A 74 -8.56 -11.77 7.60
C LEU A 74 -8.42 -11.01 8.93
N THR A 75 -9.40 -10.17 9.26
CA THR A 75 -9.48 -9.49 10.58
C THR A 75 -10.54 -10.12 11.48
N ALA A 76 -11.44 -10.91 10.90
CA ALA A 76 -12.40 -11.71 11.64
C ALA A 76 -11.78 -13.02 12.14
N ARG A 77 -12.29 -13.55 13.25
CA ARG A 77 -11.88 -14.87 13.75
C ARG A 77 -12.48 -15.98 12.87
N VAL A 78 -11.64 -16.92 12.46
CA VAL A 78 -12.12 -18.17 11.83
C VAL A 78 -12.85 -19.02 12.88
N PRO A 79 -14.06 -19.52 12.61
CA PRO A 79 -14.78 -20.41 13.52
C PRO A 79 -14.02 -21.69 13.88
N GLU A 80 -14.16 -22.15 15.12
CA GLU A 80 -13.55 -23.39 15.61
C GLU A 80 -13.93 -24.62 14.79
N ALA A 81 -15.15 -24.67 14.28
CA ALA A 81 -15.62 -25.74 13.39
C ALA A 81 -14.81 -25.87 12.09
N ILE A 82 -14.02 -24.85 11.73
CA ILE A 82 -13.12 -24.84 10.58
C ILE A 82 -11.72 -25.23 11.01
N TRP A 83 -11.10 -24.49 11.93
CA TRP A 83 -9.66 -24.64 12.23
C TRP A 83 -9.31 -25.82 13.15
N SER A 84 -10.27 -26.40 13.87
CA SER A 84 -10.02 -27.56 14.75
C SER A 84 -9.91 -28.90 14.01
N LYS A 85 -10.23 -28.96 12.71
CA LYS A 85 -10.12 -30.17 11.90
C LYS A 85 -8.67 -30.42 11.49
N LYS A 86 -8.07 -31.49 12.00
CA LYS A 86 -6.65 -31.82 11.76
C LYS A 86 -6.37 -32.26 10.32
N GLU A 87 -7.34 -32.90 9.69
CA GLU A 87 -7.22 -33.42 8.32
C GLU A 87 -7.26 -32.31 7.27
N ARG A 88 -7.74 -31.11 7.65
CA ARG A 88 -7.86 -29.95 6.77
C ARG A 88 -7.26 -28.72 7.43
N PRO A 89 -5.96 -28.47 7.22
CA PRO A 89 -5.28 -27.31 7.76
C PRO A 89 -5.97 -26.01 7.35
N CYS A 90 -5.94 -25.04 8.26
CA CYS A 90 -6.43 -23.70 8.03
C CYS A 90 -5.27 -22.76 8.31
N LEU A 91 -4.66 -22.23 7.26
CA LEU A 91 -3.44 -21.44 7.33
C LEU A 91 -3.78 -19.96 7.40
N ILE A 92 -3.11 -19.20 8.28
CA ILE A 92 -3.17 -17.75 8.35
C ILE A 92 -1.87 -17.20 7.79
N VAL A 93 -1.97 -16.23 6.87
CA VAL A 93 -0.81 -15.48 6.38
C VAL A 93 -0.62 -14.26 7.28
N HIS A 94 0.34 -14.34 8.19
CA HIS A 94 0.66 -13.25 9.11
C HIS A 94 1.77 -12.38 8.52
N PRO A 95 1.59 -11.04 8.40
CA PRO A 95 2.58 -10.15 7.80
C PRO A 95 3.70 -9.76 8.79
N GLY A 96 4.24 -10.76 9.49
CA GLY A 96 5.28 -10.63 10.51
C GLY A 96 6.28 -11.76 10.49
N ILE A 97 7.47 -11.48 11.04
CA ILE A 97 8.53 -12.47 11.28
C ILE A 97 8.07 -13.58 12.23
N ALA A 98 8.81 -14.68 12.29
CA ALA A 98 8.49 -15.78 13.21
C ALA A 98 8.38 -15.30 14.67
N GLY A 99 7.26 -15.63 15.31
CA GLY A 99 6.90 -15.23 16.68
C GLY A 99 6.23 -13.87 16.81
N ASP A 100 6.13 -13.08 15.73
CA ASP A 100 5.37 -11.84 15.75
C ASP A 100 3.87 -12.16 15.78
N ARG A 101 3.13 -11.44 16.61
CA ARG A 101 1.69 -11.66 16.81
C ARG A 101 0.98 -10.34 16.96
N GLY A 102 -0.26 -10.25 16.46
CA GLY A 102 -1.08 -9.06 16.64
C GLY A 102 -1.58 -8.45 15.33
N PRO A 103 -2.64 -7.63 15.40
CA PRO A 103 -3.37 -7.18 14.21
C PRO A 103 -2.67 -6.08 13.41
N ASN A 104 -1.60 -5.48 13.93
CA ASN A 104 -0.92 -4.31 13.34
C ASN A 104 0.59 -4.52 13.14
N SER A 105 0.97 -5.74 12.74
CA SER A 105 2.37 -6.18 12.58
C SER A 105 3.23 -5.24 11.73
N LEU A 106 2.84 -4.97 10.48
CA LEU A 106 3.57 -4.05 9.59
C LEU A 106 3.63 -2.62 10.12
N ASP A 107 2.54 -2.15 10.74
CA ASP A 107 2.47 -0.81 11.31
C ASP A 107 3.50 -0.66 12.44
N TRP A 108 3.63 -1.66 13.33
CA TRP A 108 4.65 -1.68 14.38
C TRP A 108 6.06 -1.80 13.82
N ALA A 109 6.27 -2.61 12.78
CA ALA A 109 7.58 -2.74 12.14
C ALA A 109 8.07 -1.40 11.57
N LEU A 110 7.19 -0.69 10.85
CA LEU A 110 7.50 0.63 10.30
C LEU A 110 7.64 1.70 11.39
N PHE A 111 6.76 1.70 12.39
CA PHE A 111 6.82 2.64 13.51
C PHE A 111 8.13 2.52 14.30
N THR A 112 8.60 1.29 14.53
CA THR A 112 9.85 1.02 15.25
C THR A 112 11.10 1.04 14.37
N GLY A 113 10.97 1.35 13.07
CA GLY A 113 12.09 1.49 12.14
C GLY A 113 12.87 0.20 11.91
N LYS A 114 12.19 -0.95 11.81
CA LYS A 114 12.84 -2.23 11.50
C LYS A 114 13.44 -2.19 10.09
N SER A 115 14.69 -2.65 9.95
CA SER A 115 15.40 -2.79 8.67
C SER A 115 15.19 -4.16 8.02
N GLU A 116 14.65 -5.13 8.75
CA GLU A 116 14.24 -6.44 8.27
C GLU A 116 12.88 -6.76 8.87
N TRP A 117 12.00 -7.34 8.05
CA TRP A 117 10.72 -7.89 8.49
C TRP A 117 10.44 -9.21 7.78
N GLY A 118 9.22 -9.73 7.85
CA GLY A 118 8.93 -11.04 7.30
C GLY A 118 7.45 -11.38 7.17
N VAL A 119 7.22 -12.63 6.79
CA VAL A 119 5.92 -13.28 6.67
C VAL A 119 5.98 -14.63 7.32
N THR A 120 4.93 -14.99 8.04
CA THR A 120 4.79 -16.30 8.67
C THR A 120 3.45 -16.90 8.28
N VAL A 121 3.47 -18.10 7.72
CA VAL A 121 2.26 -18.88 7.44
C VAL A 121 2.08 -19.84 8.60
N LEU A 122 1.03 -19.64 9.38
CA LEU A 122 0.80 -20.33 10.65
C LEU A 122 -0.53 -21.08 10.65
N GLN A 123 -0.58 -22.19 11.39
CA GLN A 123 -1.82 -22.93 11.61
C GLN A 123 -2.80 -22.08 12.44
N ALA A 124 -4.04 -21.97 12.02
CA ALA A 124 -5.08 -21.29 12.79
C ALA A 124 -5.36 -22.08 14.08
N VAL A 125 -5.32 -21.37 15.20
CA VAL A 125 -5.65 -21.88 16.54
C VAL A 125 -6.50 -20.85 17.29
N LYS A 126 -6.99 -21.20 18.48
CA LYS A 126 -7.85 -20.33 19.30
C LYS A 126 -7.17 -19.01 19.66
N GLU A 127 -5.90 -19.09 20.03
CA GLU A 127 -5.09 -17.94 20.41
C GLU A 127 -4.48 -17.28 19.15
N MET A 128 -4.55 -15.95 19.08
CA MET A 128 -4.21 -15.19 17.87
C MET A 128 -2.72 -15.32 17.54
N ASP A 129 -2.43 -15.69 16.29
CA ASP A 129 -1.09 -15.82 15.70
C ASP A 129 -0.12 -16.72 16.50
N SER A 130 -0.62 -17.65 17.31
CA SER A 130 0.21 -18.52 18.17
C SER A 130 0.31 -19.97 17.68
N GLY A 131 -0.15 -20.24 16.46
CA GLY A 131 -0.14 -21.58 15.90
C GLY A 131 1.24 -22.05 15.45
N GLU A 132 1.33 -23.33 15.12
CA GLU A 132 2.54 -23.92 14.55
C GLU A 132 2.85 -23.28 13.18
N ILE A 133 4.14 -23.09 12.90
CA ILE A 133 4.64 -22.42 11.70
C ILE A 133 4.79 -23.44 10.58
N TRP A 134 4.05 -23.24 9.49
CA TRP A 134 4.21 -24.03 8.27
C TRP A 134 5.39 -23.56 7.43
N SER A 135 5.56 -22.24 7.31
CA SER A 135 6.68 -21.62 6.61
C SER A 135 6.86 -20.18 7.07
N THR A 136 8.08 -19.65 6.95
CA THR A 136 8.40 -18.26 7.24
C THR A 136 9.50 -17.75 6.29
N SER A 137 9.47 -16.45 5.99
CA SER A 137 10.52 -15.79 5.21
C SER A 137 10.69 -14.34 5.65
N ASN A 138 11.94 -13.88 5.66
CA ASN A 138 12.28 -12.49 5.94
C ASN A 138 12.61 -11.73 4.65
N TYR A 139 12.47 -10.40 4.68
CA TYR A 139 12.82 -9.47 3.62
C TYR A 139 13.34 -8.15 4.20
N PRO A 140 14.21 -7.43 3.47
CA PRO A 140 14.68 -6.11 3.89
C PRO A 140 13.54 -5.09 3.84
N VAL A 141 13.56 -4.15 4.79
CA VAL A 141 12.64 -3.01 4.84
C VAL A 141 13.44 -1.74 4.57
N GLU A 142 13.15 -1.10 3.45
CA GLU A 142 13.77 0.16 3.07
C GLU A 142 13.45 1.28 4.07
N LYS A 143 14.37 2.22 4.23
CA LYS A 143 14.27 3.30 5.23
C LYS A 143 13.01 4.16 5.04
N ASP A 144 12.64 4.41 3.80
CA ASP A 144 11.48 5.20 3.39
C ASP A 144 10.27 4.35 3.00
N ALA A 145 10.29 3.05 3.31
CA ALA A 145 9.20 2.14 3.01
C ALA A 145 7.87 2.67 3.56
N THR A 146 6.85 2.57 2.73
CA THR A 146 5.46 2.82 3.10
C THR A 146 4.77 1.49 3.33
N LYS A 147 3.74 1.46 4.17
CA LYS A 147 2.95 0.23 4.36
C LYS A 147 2.39 -0.26 3.02
N THR A 148 1.96 0.65 2.14
CA THR A 148 1.56 0.33 0.77
C THR A 148 2.68 -0.28 -0.08
N SER A 149 3.89 0.29 -0.06
CA SER A 149 5.01 -0.23 -0.87
C SER A 149 5.42 -1.63 -0.43
N LEU A 150 5.35 -1.93 0.88
CA LEU A 150 5.55 -3.31 1.35
C LEU A 150 4.46 -4.24 0.78
N TYR A 151 3.17 -3.87 0.90
CA TYR A 151 2.06 -4.70 0.44
C TYR A 151 2.04 -4.98 -1.07
N VAL A 152 2.59 -4.08 -1.89
CA VAL A 152 2.68 -4.31 -3.36
C VAL A 152 4.03 -4.92 -3.79
N GLY A 153 5.09 -4.74 -2.99
CA GLY A 153 6.43 -5.26 -3.26
C GLY A 153 6.83 -6.38 -2.29
N SER A 154 7.84 -6.12 -1.45
CA SER A 154 8.57 -7.13 -0.67
C SER A 154 7.69 -8.06 0.17
N PHE A 155 6.63 -7.55 0.81
CA PHE A 155 5.70 -8.42 1.56
C PHE A 155 4.94 -9.35 0.61
N SER A 156 4.42 -8.83 -0.50
CA SER A 156 3.63 -9.61 -1.46
C SER A 156 4.43 -10.78 -2.04
N ASP A 157 5.69 -10.51 -2.42
CA ASP A 157 6.60 -11.51 -2.98
C ASP A 157 6.96 -12.57 -1.94
N ALA A 158 7.40 -12.14 -0.75
CA ALA A 158 7.73 -13.04 0.34
C ALA A 158 6.51 -13.87 0.76
N ALA A 159 5.34 -13.26 0.91
CA ALA A 159 4.13 -13.95 1.32
C ALA A 159 3.70 -15.01 0.32
N MET A 160 3.75 -14.71 -0.98
CA MET A 160 3.41 -15.68 -2.01
C MET A 160 4.38 -16.87 -1.96
N SER A 161 5.69 -16.63 -1.88
CA SER A 161 6.69 -17.68 -1.77
C SER A 161 6.48 -18.56 -0.52
N THR A 162 6.23 -17.93 0.64
CA THR A 162 6.01 -18.64 1.92
C THR A 162 4.72 -19.48 1.88
N VAL A 163 3.67 -18.98 1.22
CA VAL A 163 2.42 -19.75 1.04
C VAL A 163 2.65 -20.95 0.13
N LEU A 164 3.36 -20.79 -0.99
CA LEU A 164 3.66 -21.92 -1.89
C LEU A 164 4.50 -22.99 -1.18
N ASP A 165 5.48 -22.60 -0.37
CA ASP A 165 6.25 -23.53 0.46
C ASP A 165 5.35 -24.27 1.47
N ALA A 166 4.49 -23.56 2.20
CA ALA A 166 3.55 -24.17 3.13
C ALA A 166 2.61 -25.20 2.45
N LEU A 167 2.11 -24.89 1.24
CA LEU A 167 1.27 -25.81 0.47
C LEU A 167 2.06 -27.03 -0.04
N CYS A 168 3.31 -26.84 -0.47
CA CYS A 168 4.18 -27.95 -0.87
C CYS A 168 4.49 -28.87 0.31
N ARG A 169 4.78 -28.30 1.49
CA ARG A 169 4.99 -29.06 2.74
C ARG A 169 3.76 -29.87 3.11
N PHE A 170 2.56 -29.29 2.96
CA PHE A 170 1.31 -30.02 3.15
C PHE A 170 1.20 -31.24 2.23
N GLN A 171 1.45 -31.07 0.93
CA GLN A 171 1.46 -32.17 -0.05
C GLN A 171 2.53 -33.24 0.27
N ASP A 172 3.71 -32.81 0.69
CA ASP A 172 4.81 -33.67 1.10
C ASP A 172 4.61 -34.31 2.50
N LYS A 173 3.51 -33.98 3.19
CA LYS A 173 3.19 -34.42 4.56
C LYS A 173 4.26 -34.06 5.59
N ILE A 174 4.95 -32.94 5.36
CA ILE A 174 5.90 -32.36 6.30
C ILE A 174 5.10 -31.58 7.35
N PRO A 175 5.19 -31.93 8.65
CA PRO A 175 4.42 -31.25 9.69
C PRO A 175 4.93 -29.82 9.91
N PRO A 176 4.06 -28.91 10.39
CA PRO A 176 4.50 -27.58 10.82
C PRO A 176 5.41 -27.66 12.04
N THR A 177 6.18 -26.60 12.28
CA THR A 177 7.10 -26.50 13.42
C THR A 177 6.42 -25.76 14.58
N PRO A 178 6.44 -26.30 15.82
CA PRO A 178 5.92 -25.59 16.98
C PRO A 178 6.60 -24.23 17.17
N LEU A 179 5.82 -23.23 17.60
CA LEU A 179 6.36 -21.91 17.94
C LEU A 179 7.16 -22.01 19.25
N ASP A 180 8.47 -21.83 19.17
CA ASP A 180 9.38 -21.81 20.32
C ASP A 180 10.14 -20.48 20.40
N TYR A 181 9.82 -19.67 21.41
CA TYR A 181 10.50 -18.38 21.64
C TYR A 181 11.95 -18.51 22.11
N ASN A 182 12.42 -19.72 22.45
CA ASN A 182 13.85 -19.97 22.71
C ASN A 182 14.65 -20.21 21.43
N HIS A 183 13.98 -20.42 20.29
CA HIS A 183 14.65 -20.65 19.02
C HIS A 183 15.27 -19.34 18.49
N PRO A 184 16.57 -19.30 18.11
CA PRO A 184 17.26 -18.05 17.72
C PRO A 184 16.65 -17.30 16.52
N GLU A 185 15.94 -18.01 15.64
CA GLU A 185 15.26 -17.42 14.48
C GLU A 185 13.88 -16.81 14.81
N VAL A 186 13.33 -17.12 15.99
CA VAL A 186 12.06 -16.55 16.48
C VAL A 186 12.36 -15.25 17.20
N LYS A 187 12.22 -14.13 16.48
CA LYS A 187 12.57 -12.78 16.96
C LYS A 187 11.36 -11.88 17.22
N GLY A 188 10.16 -12.31 16.81
CA GLY A 188 8.94 -11.55 17.02
C GLY A 188 8.36 -11.72 18.42
N CYS A 189 7.34 -10.93 18.74
CA CYS A 189 6.60 -11.03 19.99
C CYS A 189 5.15 -10.59 19.81
N LEU A 190 4.33 -10.77 20.85
CA LEU A 190 2.97 -10.24 20.88
C LEU A 190 2.96 -8.72 20.98
N GLN A 191 2.36 -8.08 19.99
CA GLN A 191 2.08 -6.65 19.96
C GLN A 191 0.60 -6.37 20.23
N ARG A 192 0.33 -5.30 20.98
CA ARG A 192 -1.03 -4.80 21.15
C ARG A 192 -1.56 -4.18 19.84
N ALA A 193 -2.88 -4.07 19.74
CA ALA A 193 -3.48 -3.27 18.67
C ALA A 193 -3.03 -1.79 18.80
N MET A 194 -2.73 -1.16 17.67
CA MET A 194 -2.48 0.26 17.61
C MET A 194 -3.77 1.05 17.77
N THR A 195 -3.68 2.15 18.49
CA THR A 195 -4.76 3.10 18.74
C THR A 195 -4.58 4.35 17.88
N ASP A 196 -5.56 5.24 17.87
CA ASP A 196 -5.40 6.55 17.24
C ASP A 196 -4.29 7.38 17.88
N ALA A 197 -4.07 7.23 19.20
CA ALA A 197 -2.99 7.93 19.90
C ALA A 197 -1.61 7.50 19.40
N ASP A 198 -1.43 6.22 19.02
CA ASP A 198 -0.19 5.72 18.42
C ASP A 198 0.05 6.25 17.01
N ARG A 199 -0.99 6.82 16.38
CA ARG A 199 -0.99 7.32 15.01
C ARG A 199 -1.02 8.84 14.94
N THR A 200 -0.98 9.51 16.09
CA THR A 200 -1.03 10.98 16.15
C THR A 200 0.31 11.57 15.75
N VAL A 201 0.28 12.43 14.74
CA VAL A 201 1.43 13.22 14.32
C VAL A 201 1.72 14.29 15.35
N ASP A 202 2.95 14.27 15.88
CA ASP A 202 3.52 15.38 16.62
C ASP A 202 4.36 16.23 15.66
N TRP A 203 3.79 17.36 15.22
CA TRP A 203 4.45 18.26 14.27
C TRP A 203 5.71 18.93 14.83
N THR A 204 5.93 18.91 16.15
CA THR A 204 7.16 19.43 16.76
C THR A 204 8.38 18.52 16.54
N LYS A 205 8.16 17.31 16.00
CA LYS A 205 9.22 16.38 15.61
C LYS A 205 9.83 16.71 14.26
N SER A 206 10.86 15.96 13.89
CA SER A 206 11.51 16.04 12.59
C SER A 206 10.57 15.66 11.45
N ALA A 207 10.81 16.15 10.23
CA ALA A 207 10.03 15.76 9.05
C ALA A 207 10.03 14.25 8.82
N GLU A 208 11.14 13.56 9.11
CA GLU A 208 11.24 12.12 8.95
C GLU A 208 10.41 11.34 9.98
N ASP A 209 10.32 11.82 11.23
CA ASP A 209 9.45 11.17 12.24
C ASP A 209 7.97 11.38 11.90
N VAL A 210 7.61 12.57 11.42
CA VAL A 210 6.26 12.85 10.89
C VAL A 210 5.95 11.94 9.70
N LEU A 211 6.89 11.80 8.75
CA LEU A 211 6.73 10.91 7.61
C LEU A 211 6.60 9.45 8.03
N ARG A 212 7.41 8.97 8.98
CA ARG A 212 7.30 7.60 9.50
C ARG A 212 5.88 7.32 10.01
N MET A 213 5.28 8.27 10.72
CA MET A 213 3.90 8.19 11.22
C MET A 213 2.87 8.08 10.09
N ILE A 214 3.04 8.90 9.04
CA ILE A 214 2.18 8.87 7.85
C ILE A 214 2.35 7.55 7.09
N ARG A 215 3.60 7.17 6.77
CA ARG A 215 3.96 5.98 6.00
C ARG A 215 3.48 4.68 6.64
N MET A 216 3.54 4.55 7.96
CA MET A 216 3.05 3.36 8.68
C MET A 216 1.51 3.28 8.75
N SER A 217 0.83 4.41 8.56
CA SER A 217 -0.63 4.50 8.59
C SER A 217 -1.27 4.56 7.19
N ASP A 218 -0.48 4.57 6.11
CA ASP A 218 -0.91 4.72 4.72
C ASP A 218 -0.94 3.37 3.98
N THR A 219 -2.05 2.89 3.41
CA THR A 219 -3.30 3.58 3.04
C THR A 219 -4.42 3.58 4.07
N GLN A 220 -4.31 2.78 5.13
CA GLN A 220 -5.29 2.68 6.21
C GLN A 220 -4.59 2.43 7.55
N PRO A 221 -5.04 3.07 8.65
CA PRO A 221 -6.23 3.92 8.78
C PRO A 221 -5.99 5.43 8.58
N GLY A 222 -4.77 5.84 8.23
CA GLY A 222 -4.33 7.23 8.16
C GLY A 222 -3.81 7.76 9.49
N ALA A 223 -2.74 8.55 9.42
CA ALA A 223 -2.16 9.21 10.59
C ALA A 223 -3.07 10.35 11.05
N VAL A 224 -3.25 10.53 12.35
CA VAL A 224 -4.08 11.61 12.90
C VAL A 224 -3.22 12.85 13.01
N GLY A 225 -3.50 13.87 12.21
CA GLY A 225 -2.76 15.13 12.27
C GLY A 225 -3.68 16.31 12.53
N GLU A 226 -3.28 17.17 13.47
CA GLU A 226 -3.88 18.48 13.65
C GLU A 226 -3.10 19.50 12.80
N ILE A 227 -3.74 20.08 11.79
CA ILE A 227 -3.15 21.10 10.91
C ILE A 227 -3.80 22.46 11.14
N PHE A 228 -3.03 23.52 10.97
CA PHE A 228 -3.45 24.88 11.26
C PHE A 228 -3.40 25.76 10.01
N TYR A 229 -4.47 26.52 9.79
CA TYR A 229 -4.53 27.62 8.83
C TYR A 229 -5.55 28.65 9.31
N GLN A 230 -5.36 29.94 8.99
CA GLN A 230 -6.13 31.03 9.60
C GLN A 230 -7.66 30.86 9.41
N SER A 231 -8.09 30.43 8.22
CA SER A 231 -9.50 30.22 7.87
C SER A 231 -10.00 28.78 8.07
N LEU A 232 -9.25 27.92 8.76
CA LEU A 232 -9.57 26.50 8.92
C LEU A 232 -10.29 26.20 10.25
N PRO A 233 -11.59 25.84 10.23
CA PRO A 233 -12.36 25.52 11.43
C PRO A 233 -12.06 24.12 11.99
N ASP A 234 -12.12 23.09 11.14
CA ASP A 234 -11.79 21.71 11.50
C ASP A 234 -10.29 21.49 11.30
N ARG A 235 -9.57 21.15 12.38
CA ARG A 235 -8.10 21.04 12.34
C ARG A 235 -7.59 19.61 12.29
N VAL A 236 -8.41 18.61 12.64
CA VAL A 236 -7.95 17.23 12.78
C VAL A 236 -8.36 16.37 11.59
N PHE A 237 -7.36 15.82 10.90
CA PHE A 237 -7.53 15.00 9.70
C PHE A 237 -6.80 13.67 9.82
N ARG A 238 -7.19 12.74 8.96
CA ARG A 238 -6.39 11.57 8.58
C ARG A 238 -5.51 11.96 7.41
N LEU A 239 -4.20 11.80 7.57
CA LEU A 239 -3.18 12.20 6.61
C LEU A 239 -2.61 10.98 5.88
N TYR A 240 -2.35 11.17 4.58
CA TYR A 240 -1.83 10.18 3.65
C TYR A 240 -0.93 10.86 2.62
N ASP A 241 -0.18 10.06 1.86
CA ASP A 241 0.66 10.53 0.77
C ASP A 241 1.65 11.61 1.22
N GLY A 242 2.44 11.26 2.25
CA GLY A 242 3.44 12.14 2.84
C GLY A 242 4.73 12.16 2.02
N HIS A 243 5.21 13.34 1.63
CA HIS A 243 6.49 13.54 0.94
C HIS A 243 7.35 14.57 1.65
N LEU A 244 8.65 14.33 1.68
CA LEU A 244 9.59 15.25 2.32
C LEU A 244 9.74 16.54 1.50
N GLU A 245 9.76 17.68 2.17
CA GLU A 245 10.31 18.94 1.64
C GLU A 245 11.55 19.29 2.46
N THR A 246 12.72 19.20 1.83
CA THR A 246 13.99 19.53 2.48
C THR A 246 14.15 21.03 2.68
N GLY A 247 13.48 21.85 1.87
CA GLY A 247 13.69 23.30 1.82
C GLY A 247 14.94 23.70 1.04
N GLU A 248 15.72 22.75 0.52
CA GLU A 248 16.84 23.06 -0.37
C GLU A 248 16.35 23.50 -1.77
N SER A 249 15.11 23.14 -2.09
CA SER A 249 14.48 23.27 -3.39
C SER A 249 14.37 24.70 -3.92
N SER A 250 14.07 25.69 -3.07
CA SER A 250 14.06 27.11 -3.45
C SER A 250 14.04 28.07 -2.24
N GLU A 251 14.56 29.29 -2.45
CA GLU A 251 14.52 30.36 -1.45
C GLU A 251 13.09 30.75 -1.06
N ALA A 252 12.16 30.66 -2.00
CA ALA A 252 10.73 30.90 -1.75
C ALA A 252 10.18 29.91 -0.71
N VAL A 253 10.45 28.61 -0.88
CA VAL A 253 10.03 27.58 0.08
C VAL A 253 10.64 27.82 1.46
N ARG A 254 11.94 28.15 1.54
CA ARG A 254 12.60 28.45 2.83
C ARG A 254 11.99 29.65 3.54
N THR A 255 11.71 30.72 2.79
CA THR A 255 11.10 31.93 3.33
C THR A 255 9.73 31.61 3.93
N CYS A 256 8.87 30.91 3.17
CA CYS A 256 7.55 30.50 3.65
C CYS A 256 7.66 29.58 4.88
N LEU A 257 8.53 28.57 4.85
CA LEU A 257 8.76 27.69 6.00
C LEU A 257 9.22 28.47 7.22
N SER A 258 10.12 29.45 7.07
CA SER A 258 10.64 30.23 8.21
C SER A 258 9.55 31.06 8.92
N ALA A 259 8.53 31.49 8.18
CA ALA A 259 7.45 32.34 8.69
C ALA A 259 6.34 31.59 9.46
N CYS A 260 6.21 30.28 9.25
CA CYS A 260 5.16 29.45 9.86
C CYS A 260 5.61 28.78 11.17
N LYS A 261 4.68 28.24 11.94
CA LYS A 261 4.94 27.36 13.09
C LYS A 261 4.74 25.89 12.72
N PRO A 262 5.36 24.93 13.44
CA PRO A 262 5.10 23.51 13.20
C PRO A 262 3.60 23.17 13.25
N GLY A 263 3.12 22.42 12.26
CA GLY A 263 1.71 22.08 12.08
C GLY A 263 0.91 23.09 11.25
N GLU A 264 1.45 24.27 10.93
CA GLU A 264 0.80 25.23 10.05
C GLU A 264 0.99 24.86 8.56
N ILE A 265 -0.06 25.06 7.77
CA ILE A 265 0.01 24.99 6.32
C ILE A 265 0.80 26.19 5.82
N VAL A 266 1.87 25.89 5.09
CA VAL A 266 2.84 26.84 4.53
C VAL A 266 2.41 27.31 3.15
N GLY A 267 1.76 26.44 2.38
CA GLY A 267 1.33 26.69 1.02
C GLY A 267 0.80 25.42 0.36
N LYS A 268 0.41 25.53 -0.91
CA LYS A 268 -0.05 24.41 -1.72
C LYS A 268 0.75 24.29 -3.02
N ARG A 269 0.79 23.09 -3.57
CA ARG A 269 1.26 22.84 -4.93
C ARG A 269 0.47 21.69 -5.51
N ASN A 270 0.01 21.87 -6.75
CA ASN A 270 -0.96 20.97 -7.35
C ASN A 270 -2.16 20.83 -6.39
N GLN A 271 -2.45 19.61 -5.92
CA GLN A 271 -3.53 19.35 -4.96
C GLN A 271 -3.04 18.96 -3.56
N ALA A 272 -1.73 19.08 -3.30
CA ALA A 272 -1.12 18.84 -1.99
C ALA A 272 -0.92 20.13 -1.20
N VAL A 273 -0.83 19.99 0.12
CA VAL A 273 -0.49 21.09 1.03
C VAL A 273 0.85 20.81 1.72
N LEU A 274 1.69 21.82 1.87
CA LEU A 274 2.94 21.74 2.62
C LEU A 274 2.68 22.13 4.07
N VAL A 275 3.08 21.28 5.02
CA VAL A 275 2.94 21.54 6.46
C VAL A 275 4.32 21.60 7.10
N LYS A 276 4.57 22.62 7.93
CA LYS A 276 5.86 22.80 8.60
C LYS A 276 6.09 21.78 9.72
N THR A 277 7.33 21.32 9.87
CA THR A 277 7.78 20.44 10.95
C THR A 277 8.75 21.13 11.91
N GLY A 278 9.02 20.51 13.06
CA GLY A 278 9.80 21.11 14.16
C GLY A 278 11.28 21.32 13.86
N ASP A 279 11.83 20.60 12.88
CA ASP A 279 13.20 20.73 12.40
C ASP A 279 13.37 21.80 11.30
N GLY A 280 12.36 22.64 11.05
CA GLY A 280 12.39 23.72 10.07
C GLY A 280 12.17 23.28 8.62
N LYS A 281 11.99 21.98 8.38
CA LYS A 281 11.59 21.40 7.10
C LYS A 281 10.07 21.38 6.95
N GLY A 282 9.58 20.75 5.90
CA GLY A 282 8.15 20.51 5.72
C GLY A 282 7.84 19.10 5.23
N VAL A 283 6.57 18.74 5.37
CA VAL A 283 6.00 17.53 4.79
C VAL A 283 4.84 17.92 3.90
N TRP A 284 4.92 17.54 2.63
CA TRP A 284 3.80 17.60 1.71
C TRP A 284 2.80 16.51 2.05
N ILE A 285 1.53 16.89 2.17
CA ILE A 285 0.41 15.99 2.35
C ILE A 285 -0.39 15.98 1.05
N GLY A 286 -0.34 14.88 0.32
CA GLY A 286 -1.06 14.73 -0.94
C GLY A 286 -2.54 14.41 -0.76
N CYS A 287 -2.88 13.63 0.26
CA CYS A 287 -4.25 13.15 0.48
C CYS A 287 -4.68 13.25 1.94
N MET A 288 -5.96 13.60 2.15
CA MET A 288 -6.56 13.77 3.47
C MET A 288 -8.00 13.24 3.52
N LYS A 289 -8.47 13.02 4.75
CA LYS A 289 -9.87 12.74 5.08
C LYS A 289 -10.20 13.36 6.44
N LYS A 290 -11.43 13.83 6.67
CA LYS A 290 -11.84 14.27 8.02
C LYS A 290 -11.73 13.13 9.03
N ASN A 291 -11.21 13.42 10.23
CA ASN A 291 -10.95 12.38 11.24
C ASN A 291 -12.24 11.79 11.84
N LYS A 292 -13.22 12.63 12.14
CA LYS A 292 -14.55 12.24 12.62
C LYS A 292 -15.60 12.76 11.66
N SER A 293 -16.54 11.90 11.29
CA SER A 293 -17.70 12.24 10.48
C SER A 293 -18.82 11.25 10.78
N ASP A 294 -20.05 11.72 10.71
CA ASP A 294 -21.25 10.91 10.85
C ASP A 294 -21.46 9.98 9.63
N HIS A 295 -20.69 10.21 8.56
CA HIS A 295 -20.72 9.42 7.33
C HIS A 295 -19.33 8.95 6.92
N PRO A 296 -19.21 7.87 6.12
CA PRO A 296 -17.94 7.43 5.58
C PRO A 296 -17.30 8.52 4.70
N GLU A 297 -16.30 9.20 5.23
CA GLU A 297 -15.52 10.17 4.48
C GLU A 297 -14.62 9.48 3.46
N LEU A 298 -14.56 10.08 2.28
CA LEU A 298 -13.65 9.69 1.22
C LEU A 298 -12.28 10.30 1.45
N LYS A 299 -11.24 9.56 1.08
CA LYS A 299 -9.89 10.11 0.96
C LYS A 299 -9.85 10.96 -0.31
N LEU A 300 -9.51 12.23 -0.17
CA LEU A 300 -9.46 13.20 -1.25
C LEU A 300 -8.06 13.82 -1.32
N PRO A 301 -7.68 14.40 -2.46
CA PRO A 301 -6.54 15.30 -2.51
C PRO A 301 -6.64 16.37 -1.42
N ALA A 302 -5.52 16.73 -0.78
CA ALA A 302 -5.53 17.54 0.43
C ALA A 302 -6.28 18.87 0.26
N THR A 303 -6.05 19.56 -0.86
CA THR A 303 -6.77 20.82 -1.20
C THR A 303 -8.28 20.65 -1.36
N LEU A 304 -8.76 19.47 -1.76
CA LEU A 304 -10.19 19.17 -1.88
C LEU A 304 -10.82 18.68 -0.56
N ALA A 305 -10.00 18.19 0.37
CA ALA A 305 -10.45 17.83 1.71
C ALA A 305 -10.65 19.06 2.63
N LEU A 306 -10.03 20.18 2.27
CA LEU A 306 -10.19 21.46 2.97
C LEU A 306 -11.48 22.19 2.52
N PRO A 307 -12.06 23.06 3.38
CA PRO A 307 -13.12 23.96 2.95
C PRO A 307 -12.67 24.79 1.74
N LYS A 308 -13.54 24.94 0.73
CA LYS A 308 -13.21 25.61 -0.55
C LYS A 308 -12.55 26.98 -0.39
N GLN A 309 -13.04 27.78 0.56
CA GLN A 309 -12.49 29.11 0.85
C GLN A 309 -11.05 29.00 1.38
N CYS A 310 -10.82 28.14 2.39
CA CYS A 310 -9.49 27.86 2.91
C CYS A 310 -8.53 27.37 1.81
N ALA A 311 -8.97 26.41 0.98
CA ALA A 311 -8.17 25.91 -0.13
C ALA A 311 -7.82 27.00 -1.16
N HIS A 312 -8.71 27.97 -1.39
CA HIS A 312 -8.46 29.10 -2.28
C HIS A 312 -7.43 30.06 -1.67
N ASP A 313 -7.57 30.37 -0.38
CA ASP A 313 -6.74 31.33 0.36
C ASP A 313 -5.30 30.86 0.60
N ILE A 314 -5.02 29.54 0.52
CA ILE A 314 -3.66 29.02 0.64
C ILE A 314 -2.84 29.40 -0.59
N ASP A 315 -1.71 30.07 -0.38
CA ASP A 315 -0.80 30.48 -1.44
C ASP A 315 -0.19 29.31 -2.20
N THR A 316 -0.05 29.46 -3.51
CA THR A 316 0.61 28.47 -4.36
C THR A 316 2.12 28.68 -4.29
N ILE A 317 2.84 27.65 -3.85
CA ILE A 317 4.31 27.67 -3.81
C ILE A 317 4.84 27.63 -5.25
N SER A 318 5.50 28.72 -5.64
CA SER A 318 6.16 28.86 -6.94
C SER A 318 7.60 28.33 -6.91
N GLY A 319 8.18 28.07 -8.08
CA GLY A 319 9.56 27.60 -8.21
C GLY A 319 9.73 26.10 -8.02
N ARG A 320 10.97 25.66 -7.79
CA ARG A 320 11.31 24.25 -7.56
C ARG A 320 10.97 23.86 -6.12
N CYS A 321 10.29 22.73 -5.96
CA CYS A 321 10.05 22.05 -4.69
C CYS A 321 10.32 20.55 -4.86
N ASP A 322 10.39 19.82 -3.76
CA ASP A 322 10.66 18.37 -3.78
C ASP A 322 9.42 17.56 -4.20
N TYR A 323 8.21 18.09 -3.95
CA TYR A 323 6.96 17.41 -4.36
C TYR A 323 6.67 17.55 -5.86
N ASN A 324 6.81 16.44 -6.58
CA ASN A 324 6.43 16.35 -7.96
C ASN A 324 5.92 14.95 -8.35
N ASN A 325 4.64 14.86 -8.73
CA ASN A 325 4.04 13.60 -9.15
C ASN A 325 4.24 13.27 -10.62
N ILE A 326 4.81 14.16 -11.44
CA ILE A 326 5.06 13.91 -12.87
C ILE A 326 6.44 14.43 -13.23
N TRP A 327 7.35 13.56 -13.66
CA TRP A 327 8.69 13.96 -14.05
C TRP A 327 9.14 13.23 -15.32
N VAL A 328 10.16 13.80 -15.95
CA VAL A 328 10.76 13.23 -17.17
C VAL A 328 12.22 12.92 -16.92
N GLN A 329 12.66 11.77 -17.39
CA GLN A 329 14.06 11.39 -17.48
C GLN A 329 14.40 11.17 -18.96
N LYS A 330 15.51 11.73 -19.43
CA LYS A 330 16.00 11.52 -20.81
C LYS A 330 17.22 10.61 -20.79
N ALA A 331 17.26 9.65 -21.69
CA ALA A 331 18.47 8.91 -22.04
C ALA A 331 18.48 8.67 -23.55
N ASP A 332 19.53 9.15 -24.21
CA ASP A 332 19.65 9.16 -25.68
C ASP A 332 18.40 9.75 -26.34
N SER A 333 17.80 9.03 -27.30
CA SER A 333 16.57 9.44 -27.98
C SER A 333 15.28 8.94 -27.31
N ILE A 334 15.35 8.57 -26.02
CA ILE A 334 14.23 8.04 -25.25
C ILE A 334 13.89 9.01 -24.10
N CYS A 335 12.61 9.38 -24.01
CA CYS A 335 12.07 10.12 -22.88
C CYS A 335 11.20 9.21 -22.01
N TYR A 336 11.59 9.02 -20.75
CA TYR A 336 10.85 8.28 -19.74
C TYR A 336 9.97 9.26 -18.97
N VAL A 337 8.65 9.15 -19.13
CA VAL A 337 7.67 9.99 -18.47
C VAL A 337 7.07 9.21 -17.31
N HIS A 338 7.40 9.65 -16.10
CA HIS A 338 6.92 9.07 -14.86
C HIS A 338 5.74 9.86 -14.31
N PHE A 339 4.78 9.18 -13.69
CA PHE A 339 3.61 9.79 -13.08
C PHE A 339 3.14 8.98 -11.86
N ASP A 340 3.60 9.36 -10.67
CA ASP A 340 3.19 8.73 -9.40
C ASP A 340 1.96 9.42 -8.81
N PHE A 341 0.80 9.11 -9.39
CA PHE A 341 -0.47 9.48 -8.79
C PHE A 341 -0.79 8.54 -7.63
N TYR A 342 -1.25 9.11 -6.52
CA TYR A 342 -1.56 8.33 -5.32
C TYR A 342 -2.58 7.21 -5.62
N ASN A 343 -2.24 5.97 -5.25
CA ASN A 343 -2.97 4.74 -5.60
C ASN A 343 -3.19 4.51 -7.12
N GLY A 344 -2.37 5.13 -7.97
CA GLY A 344 -2.53 5.11 -9.43
C GLY A 344 -3.79 5.82 -9.93
N ALA A 345 -4.53 6.49 -9.06
CA ALA A 345 -5.82 7.09 -9.39
C ALA A 345 -5.60 8.43 -10.10
N MET A 346 -6.05 8.51 -11.35
CA MET A 346 -5.85 9.67 -12.21
C MET A 346 -7.07 10.59 -12.12
N ASP A 347 -6.91 11.74 -11.47
CA ASP A 347 -7.91 12.80 -11.50
C ASP A 347 -7.74 13.72 -12.71
N LYS A 348 -8.72 14.62 -12.91
CA LYS A 348 -8.75 15.51 -14.07
C LYS A 348 -7.52 16.40 -14.16
N LEU A 349 -7.13 17.05 -13.05
CA LEU A 349 -6.00 17.99 -13.02
C LEU A 349 -4.66 17.26 -13.22
N GLY A 350 -4.53 16.05 -12.68
CA GLY A 350 -3.39 15.17 -12.91
C GLY A 350 -3.27 14.76 -14.38
N CYS A 351 -4.38 14.38 -15.03
CA CYS A 351 -4.42 14.07 -16.45
C CYS A 351 -4.04 15.28 -17.33
N GLU A 352 -4.61 16.46 -17.07
CA GLU A 352 -4.29 17.69 -17.81
C GLU A 352 -2.81 18.06 -17.69
N ARG A 353 -2.22 17.90 -16.48
CA ARG A 353 -0.79 18.10 -16.27
C ARG A 353 0.06 17.06 -17.01
N LEU A 354 -0.36 15.79 -17.03
CA LEU A 354 0.34 14.73 -17.75
C LEU A 354 0.29 14.97 -19.27
N GLU A 355 -0.87 15.38 -19.78
CA GLU A 355 -1.06 15.76 -21.19
C GLU A 355 -0.12 16.92 -21.57
N GLN A 356 -0.04 17.96 -20.75
CA GLN A 356 0.90 19.07 -20.98
C GLN A 356 2.36 18.61 -21.03
N VAL A 357 2.77 17.72 -20.12
CA VAL A 357 4.14 17.15 -20.14
C VAL A 357 4.38 16.33 -21.40
N LEU A 358 3.40 15.54 -21.84
CA LEU A 358 3.50 14.75 -23.07
C LEU A 358 3.58 15.65 -24.31
N ASP A 359 2.80 16.72 -24.37
CA ASP A 359 2.86 17.71 -25.44
C ASP A 359 4.22 18.40 -25.50
N ASP A 360 4.80 18.71 -24.35
CA ASP A 360 6.13 19.33 -24.29
C ASP A 360 7.24 18.35 -24.68
N VAL A 361 7.12 17.08 -24.31
CA VAL A 361 8.03 16.01 -24.77
C VAL A 361 7.88 15.78 -26.28
N ALA A 362 6.67 15.83 -26.82
CA ALA A 362 6.43 15.63 -28.25
C ALA A 362 7.03 16.72 -29.14
N LYS A 363 7.28 17.92 -28.59
CA LYS A 363 7.96 19.03 -29.27
C LYS A 363 9.49 18.89 -29.27
N MET A 364 10.06 17.90 -28.59
CA MET A 364 11.51 17.71 -28.49
C MET A 364 12.04 16.95 -29.71
N GLU A 365 12.85 17.61 -30.54
CA GLU A 365 13.36 17.05 -31.80
C GLU A 365 14.33 15.88 -31.61
N ASP A 366 15.00 15.81 -30.46
CA ASP A 366 15.95 14.76 -30.08
C ASP A 366 15.29 13.45 -29.63
N ILE A 367 13.98 13.49 -29.32
CA ILE A 367 13.24 12.36 -28.77
C ILE A 367 12.54 11.56 -29.88
N LYS A 368 12.86 10.27 -29.98
CA LYS A 368 12.29 9.32 -30.95
C LYS A 368 11.30 8.33 -30.32
N LEU A 369 11.40 8.13 -29.00
CA LEU A 369 10.57 7.20 -28.24
C LEU A 369 10.17 7.85 -26.91
N VAL A 370 8.89 7.68 -26.53
CA VAL A 370 8.40 8.04 -25.20
C VAL A 370 7.97 6.77 -24.47
N ALA A 371 8.56 6.54 -23.30
CA ALA A 371 8.21 5.43 -22.41
C ALA A 371 7.37 5.98 -21.24
N LEU A 372 6.14 5.50 -21.10
CA LEU A 372 5.31 5.81 -19.95
C LEU A 372 5.64 4.85 -18.81
N MET A 373 6.07 5.38 -17.68
CA MET A 373 6.59 4.59 -16.57
C MET A 373 5.57 4.38 -15.45
N GLY A 374 4.55 5.25 -15.35
CA GLY A 374 3.67 5.28 -14.19
C GLY A 374 4.40 5.73 -12.92
N GLY A 375 3.86 5.34 -11.76
CA GLY A 375 4.53 5.47 -10.47
C GLY A 375 5.17 4.15 -10.05
N ASP A 376 6.02 4.20 -9.02
CA ASP A 376 6.79 3.04 -8.53
C ASP A 376 5.92 1.84 -8.12
N ARG A 377 4.65 2.10 -7.79
CA ARG A 377 3.71 1.10 -7.25
C ARG A 377 2.59 0.74 -8.22
N PHE A 378 2.20 1.68 -9.07
CA PHE A 378 1.04 1.55 -9.95
C PHE A 378 1.35 2.23 -11.27
N PHE A 379 1.09 1.53 -12.37
CA PHE A 379 1.03 2.20 -13.67
C PHE A 379 -0.16 3.17 -13.71
N SER A 380 -1.38 2.64 -13.56
CA SER A 380 -2.61 3.41 -13.41
C SER A 380 -3.72 2.49 -12.90
N THR A 381 -4.62 3.00 -12.06
CA THR A 381 -5.87 2.33 -11.68
C THR A 381 -7.07 2.93 -12.41
N GLY A 382 -6.83 3.81 -13.38
CA GLY A 382 -7.85 4.55 -14.10
C GLY A 382 -8.30 5.81 -13.38
N ARG A 383 -9.56 6.20 -13.59
CA ARG A 383 -10.12 7.44 -13.03
C ARG A 383 -10.18 7.39 -11.51
N LEU A 384 -9.97 8.53 -10.86
CA LEU A 384 -10.33 8.69 -9.46
C LEU A 384 -11.85 8.49 -9.28
N ILE A 385 -12.25 7.36 -8.71
CA ILE A 385 -13.65 7.05 -8.39
C ILE A 385 -13.97 7.62 -7.00
N ILE A 386 -14.46 8.86 -6.98
CA ILE A 386 -15.14 9.42 -5.80
C ILE A 386 -16.57 8.89 -5.88
N SER A 387 -16.99 8.06 -4.91
CA SER A 387 -18.35 7.50 -4.84
C SER A 387 -19.41 8.59 -5.08
N SER A 388 -20.47 8.20 -5.77
CA SER A 388 -21.45 8.96 -6.57
C SER A 388 -22.33 10.02 -5.85
N TYR A 389 -21.80 10.75 -4.86
CA TYR A 389 -22.53 11.80 -4.13
C TYR A 389 -22.10 13.23 -4.47
N LEU A 390 -21.02 13.41 -5.24
CA LEU A 390 -20.64 14.71 -5.81
C LEU A 390 -20.93 14.70 -7.31
N GLN A 391 -22.15 15.16 -7.65
CA GLN A 391 -22.67 15.52 -8.97
C GLN A 391 -22.02 14.87 -10.20
N PHE A 392 -22.84 14.06 -10.89
CA PHE A 392 -22.72 13.74 -12.30
C PHE A 392 -22.28 14.96 -13.13
N ILE A 393 -21.03 14.97 -13.56
CA ILE A 393 -20.62 15.65 -14.79
C ILE A 393 -19.98 14.57 -15.67
N SER A 394 -20.71 14.23 -16.73
CA SER A 394 -20.24 13.48 -17.88
C SER A 394 -18.87 13.99 -18.35
N LEU A 395 -17.80 13.26 -18.08
CA LEU A 395 -16.49 13.49 -18.68
C LEU A 395 -15.86 12.16 -19.07
N TYR A 396 -16.43 11.56 -20.12
CA TYR A 396 -15.77 10.49 -20.86
C TYR A 396 -14.54 11.00 -21.65
N GLU A 397 -14.49 12.30 -21.93
CA GLU A 397 -13.52 12.96 -22.81
C GLU A 397 -12.05 12.89 -22.35
N PRO A 398 -11.64 13.28 -21.12
CA PRO A 398 -10.21 13.47 -20.83
C PRO A 398 -9.36 12.20 -20.85
N TYR A 399 -9.91 11.06 -20.40
CA TYR A 399 -9.21 9.77 -20.44
C TYR A 399 -9.10 9.22 -21.87
N ILE A 400 -10.12 9.48 -22.70
CA ILE A 400 -10.09 9.15 -24.13
C ILE A 400 -9.14 10.11 -24.87
N THR A 401 -9.07 11.38 -24.48
CA THR A 401 -8.11 12.36 -25.03
C THR A 401 -6.68 12.00 -24.66
N LEU A 402 -6.40 11.58 -23.42
CA LEU A 402 -5.09 11.03 -23.03
C LEU A 402 -4.73 9.78 -23.85
N LEU A 403 -5.68 8.85 -24.01
CA LEU A 403 -5.48 7.70 -24.90
C LEU A 403 -5.28 8.11 -26.36
N LYS A 404 -5.92 9.19 -26.83
CA LYS A 404 -5.79 9.76 -28.20
C LYS A 404 -4.48 10.53 -28.40
N SER A 405 -3.98 11.25 -27.40
CA SER A 405 -2.69 11.96 -27.46
C SER A 405 -1.51 10.99 -27.41
N MET A 406 -1.66 9.83 -26.75
CA MET A 406 -0.73 8.70 -26.87
C MET A 406 -0.55 8.21 -28.32
N PHE A 407 -1.51 8.44 -29.22
CA PHE A 407 -1.40 8.11 -30.65
C PHE A 407 -0.76 9.23 -31.51
N HIS A 408 -0.50 10.42 -30.97
CA HIS A 408 0.23 11.48 -31.70
C HIS A 408 1.76 11.33 -31.60
N VAL A 409 2.25 10.47 -30.71
CA VAL A 409 3.67 10.16 -30.57
C VAL A 409 4.03 9.00 -31.50
N ARG A 410 4.97 9.23 -32.43
CA ARG A 410 5.23 8.38 -33.61
C ARG A 410 5.66 6.94 -33.33
N ASN A 411 6.06 6.60 -32.10
CA ASN A 411 6.35 5.22 -31.68
C ASN A 411 6.04 5.08 -30.18
N PHE A 412 5.17 4.12 -29.82
CA PHE A 412 4.71 3.89 -28.46
C PHE A 412 5.20 2.52 -27.96
N CYS A 413 5.75 2.46 -26.75
CA CYS A 413 6.09 1.19 -26.10
C CYS A 413 5.70 1.27 -24.61
N LEU A 414 4.84 0.34 -24.16
CA LEU A 414 4.52 0.17 -22.73
C LEU A 414 5.64 -0.65 -22.11
N TYR A 415 6.43 -0.03 -21.22
CA TYR A 415 7.46 -0.73 -20.47
C TYR A 415 6.94 -1.01 -19.06
N PHE A 416 6.73 -2.30 -18.75
CA PHE A 416 6.42 -2.75 -17.39
C PHE A 416 7.74 -3.17 -16.72
N SER A 417 8.37 -2.28 -15.94
CA SER A 417 9.44 -2.69 -15.02
C SER A 417 8.81 -3.24 -13.74
N HIS A 418 9.09 -4.51 -13.45
CA HIS A 418 8.69 -5.27 -12.25
C HIS A 418 7.33 -6.00 -12.29
N ILE A 419 7.22 -6.96 -13.22
CA ILE A 419 6.51 -8.23 -12.97
C ILE A 419 7.41 -9.35 -13.53
N MET A 420 8.27 -9.92 -12.69
CA MET A 420 8.80 -11.28 -12.86
C MET A 420 8.92 -11.94 -11.50
#